data_AF-A0A2M7FM03-F1
#
_entry.id   AF-A0A2M7FM03-F1
#
_cell.length_a   1.000
_cell.length_b   1.000
_cell.length_c   1.000
_cell.angle_alpha   90.00
_cell.angle_beta   90.00
_cell.angle_gamma   90.00
#
_symmetry.space_group_name_H-M   'P 1'
#
loop_
_entity.id
_entity.type
_entity.pdbx_description
1 polymer ?
#
loop_
_entity_poly.entity_id
_entity_poly.type
_entity_poly.pdbx_seq_one_letter_code
_entity_poly.pdbx_strand_id
1 'polypeptide(L)' 'MNTQLANIIPITKARGRLGDLAELAVASNYYILTKGGSPSVALVDFDYLK' A
#
# COMPACT_ATOMS: atom_id res chain seq x y z
N MET A 1 16.86 6.23 9.41
CA MET A 1 15.87 5.61 8.50
C MET A 1 14.50 5.98 9.02
N ASN A 2 13.72 6.77 8.27
CA ASN A 2 12.35 7.10 8.65
C ASN A 2 11.49 5.83 8.46
N THR A 3 11.23 5.11 9.55
CA THR A 3 10.25 4.02 9.58
C THR A 3 8.87 4.64 9.55
N GLN A 4 8.48 5.12 8.38
CA GLN A 4 7.10 5.47 8.11
C GLN A 4 6.29 4.19 8.29
N LEU A 5 5.34 4.19 9.23
CA LEU A 5 4.47 3.06 9.55
C LEU A 5 3.87 2.52 8.24
N ALA A 6 4.44 1.43 7.73
CA ALA A 6 3.99 0.84 6.49
C ALA A 6 2.55 0.37 6.70
N ASN A 7 1.63 0.86 5.88
CA ASN A 7 0.24 0.45 5.92
C ASN A 7 0.12 -0.96 5.31
N ILE A 8 0.43 -1.98 6.12
CA ILE A 8 0.43 -3.39 5.70
C ILE A 8 -1.00 -3.92 5.74
N ILE A 9 -1.51 -4.38 4.61
CA ILE A 9 -2.89 -4.88 4.48
C ILE A 9 -2.94 -6.20 3.71
N PRO A 10 -3.70 -7.21 4.16
CA PRO A 10 -3.95 -8.41 3.37
C PRO A 10 -4.65 -8.10 2.04
N ILE A 11 -4.23 -8.74 0.95
CA ILE A 11 -4.78 -8.52 -0.39
C ILE A 11 -6.29 -8.78 -0.47
N THR A 12 -6.81 -9.68 0.37
CA THR A 12 -8.25 -9.96 0.49
C THR A 12 -9.02 -8.79 1.08
N LYS A 13 -8.44 -8.04 2.03
CA LYS A 13 -9.04 -6.82 2.59
C LYS A 13 -8.92 -5.64 1.63
N ALA A 14 -7.81 -5.54 0.89
CA ALA A 14 -7.61 -4.48 -0.09
C ALA A 14 -8.56 -4.58 -1.29
N ARG A 15 -8.92 -5.79 -1.72
CA ARG A 15 -9.72 -6.04 -2.94
C ARG A 15 -11.04 -5.27 -2.98
N GLY A 16 -11.78 -5.23 -1.88
CA GLY A 16 -13.09 -4.56 -1.84
C GLY A 16 -13.01 -3.03 -1.74
N ARG A 17 -11.81 -2.47 -1.55
CA ARG A 17 -11.59 -1.05 -1.25
C ARG A 17 -10.38 -0.48 -1.98
N LEU A 18 -10.02 -1.07 -3.13
CA LEU A 18 -8.79 -0.72 -3.83
C LEU A 18 -8.83 0.74 -4.33
N GLY A 19 -10.01 1.24 -4.72
CA GLY A 19 -10.23 2.65 -5.06
C GLY A 19 -9.89 3.57 -3.89
N ASP A 20 -10.51 3.38 -2.72
CA ASP A 20 -10.22 4.15 -1.50
C ASP A 20 -8.72 4.13 -1.16
N LEU A 21 -8.10 2.95 -1.24
CA LEU A 21 -6.68 2.79 -0.92
C LEU A 21 -5.78 3.53 -1.91
N ALA A 22 -6.15 3.58 -3.19
CA ALA A 22 -5.42 4.32 -4.20
C ALA A 22 -5.53 5.85 -3.97
N GLU A 23 -6.71 6.34 -3.58
CA GLU A 23 -6.89 7.76 -3.21
C GLU A 23 -6.06 8.16 -1.98
N LEU A 24 -5.82 7.23 -1.05
CA LEU A 24 -5.04 7.48 0.16
C LEU A 24 -3.52 7.28 -0.03
N ALA A 25 -3.10 6.59 -1.08
CA ALA A 25 -1.70 6.29 -1.39
C ALA A 25 -1.05 7.47 -2.12
N VAL A 26 -1.01 8.65 -1.48
CA VAL A 26 -0.46 9.89 -2.06
C VAL A 26 1.01 10.07 -1.69
N ALA A 27 1.87 10.36 -2.68
CA ALA A 27 3.30 10.70 -2.70
C ALA A 27 4.22 10.32 -1.52
N SER A 28 3.83 10.60 -0.28
CA SER A 28 4.55 10.21 0.94
C SER A 28 4.01 8.94 1.59
N ASN A 29 2.87 8.38 1.17
CA ASN A 29 2.25 7.23 1.80
C ASN A 29 2.12 6.06 0.82
N TYR A 30 2.33 4.85 1.32
CA TYR A 30 2.19 3.63 0.52
C TYR A 30 1.63 2.48 1.35
N TYR A 31 1.02 1.53 0.65
CA TYR A 31 0.43 0.34 1.25
C TYR A 31 1.17 -0.90 0.77
N ILE A 32 1.59 -1.76 1.70
CA ILE A 32 2.13 -3.08 1.34
C ILE A 32 0.97 -4.07 1.38
N LEU A 33 0.65 -4.67 0.24
CA LEU A 33 -0.34 -5.74 0.17
C LEU A 33 0.34 -7.09 0.41
N THR A 34 -0.20 -7.86 1.34
CA THR A 34 0.32 -9.18 1.71
C THR A 34 -0.56 -10.31 1.19
N LYS A 35 0.07 -11.45 0.88
CA LYS A 35 -0.61 -12.70 0.55
C LYS A 35 0.01 -13.80 1.40
N GLY A 36 -0.80 -14.51 2.18
CA GLY A 36 -0.30 -15.52 3.11
C GLY A 36 0.61 -14.96 4.23
N GLY A 37 0.45 -13.68 4.59
CA GLY A 37 1.28 -13.01 5.59
C GLY A 37 2.60 -12.45 5.06
N SER A 38 2.97 -12.76 3.82
CA SER A 38 4.18 -12.24 3.18
C SER A 38 3.87 -11.03 2.29
N PRO A 39 4.73 -9.99 2.25
CA PRO A 39 4.65 -8.91 1.28
C PRO A 39 4.65 -9.46 -0.15
N SER A 40 3.75 -8.96 -1.00
CA SER A 40 3.64 -9.40 -2.39
C SER A 40 3.63 -8.27 -3.39
N VAL A 41 3.03 -7.11 -3.05
CA VAL A 41 3.03 -5.92 -3.92
C VAL A 41 2.91 -4.66 -3.06
N ALA A 42 3.32 -3.52 -3.59
CA ALA A 42 3.09 -2.21 -2.98
C ALA A 42 2.12 -1.40 -3.86
N LEU A 43 1.20 -0.69 -3.22
CA LEU A 43 0.38 0.35 -3.84
C LEU A 43 1.00 1.70 -3.48
N VAL A 44 1.37 2.45 -4.50
CA VAL A 44 2.11 3.71 -4.41
C VAL A 44 1.52 4.72 -5.38
N ASP A 45 1.69 6.00 -5.08
CA ASP A 45 1.54 7.07 -6.06
C ASP A 45 2.60 6.95 -7.17
N PHE A 46 2.30 7.41 -8.38
CA PHE A 46 3.31 7.50 -9.43
C PHE A 46 4.47 8.44 -9.07
N ASP A 47 4.19 9.51 -8.32
CA ASP A 47 5.19 10.46 -7.85
C ASP A 47 6.13 9.84 -6.82
N TYR A 48 5.74 8.75 -6.13
CA TYR A 48 6.63 8.00 -5.24
C TYR A 48 7.75 7.26 -6.02
N LEU A 49 7.52 6.96 -7.31
CA LEU A 49 8.47 6.22 -8.15
C LEU A 49 9.48 7.11 -8.88
N LYS A 50 9.31 8.44 -8.80
CA LYS A 50 10.22 9.42 -9.41
C LYS A 50 11.40 9.70 -8.49
#